data_AF-A0A0R1IXC3-F1
#
_entry.id   AF-A0A0R1IXC3-F1
#
_cell.length_a   1.000
_cell.length_b   1.000
_cell.length_c   1.000
_cell.angle_alpha   90.00
_cell.angle_beta   90.00
_cell.angle_gamma   90.00
#
_symmetry.space_group_name_H-M   'P 1'
#
loop_
_entity.id
_entity.type
_entity.pdbx_description
1 polymer ?
#
loop_
_entity_poly.entity_id
_entity_poly.type
_entity_poly.pdbx_seq_one_letter_code
_entity_poly.pdbx_strand_id
1 'polypeptide(L)'
;MKKKGIFLVAIMAFLLVVTGCANQSKQSSPTNKVETELYNKLSKSSRDDVQFTFKRQEGTIKGQGSIDLTINNQSNKNVKFDLGDFVYLGADSLESSKSGIKTVKADKEITIKSIFKNIDETIFSDPGLFCYKNDSFKLAYLDRKTSKSNNLSDSEFKKKYRHFMAHKDDVTTNSDSSSVDDNSDNASNDNDNSTTTNDDDKADASVDSSNDDKSNSGNAINSGEEAKALVESQQGPADESQYYTYMEGMWDTSNGKAYWVVLFQHNPDSELPMRMGAWTVYPDGTVLSGQPTDIDK
;
A
#
# COMPACT_ATOMS: atom_id res chain seq x y z
N MET A 1 -68.97 -64.91 42.08
CA MET A 1 -68.86 -63.84 41.06
C MET A 1 -68.11 -62.67 41.69
N LYS A 2 -66.79 -62.62 41.54
CA LYS A 2 -65.99 -61.63 40.78
C LYS A 2 -66.29 -60.15 41.09
N LYS A 3 -65.35 -59.49 41.79
CA LYS A 3 -64.72 -58.18 41.46
C LYS A 3 -63.72 -57.80 42.58
N LYS A 4 -62.45 -58.16 42.40
CA LYS A 4 -61.28 -57.59 43.08
C LYS A 4 -60.28 -57.21 41.99
N GLY A 5 -59.70 -56.02 42.12
CA GLY A 5 -58.61 -55.57 41.26
C GLY A 5 -59.00 -54.36 40.40
N ILE A 6 -58.71 -53.17 40.92
CA ILE A 6 -58.13 -51.99 40.23
C ILE A 6 -57.80 -51.04 41.39
N PHE A 7 -56.65 -51.20 42.04
CA PHE A 7 -56.07 -50.16 42.90
C PHE A 7 -54.57 -50.36 43.16
N LEU A 8 -53.85 -51.02 42.24
CA LEU A 8 -52.44 -51.39 42.43
C LEU A 8 -51.59 -51.18 41.17
N VAL A 9 -51.89 -50.12 40.39
CA VAL A 9 -51.08 -49.74 39.22
C VAL A 9 -50.62 -48.27 39.29
N ALA A 10 -51.18 -47.44 40.17
CA ALA A 10 -50.81 -46.01 40.26
C ALA A 10 -49.60 -45.71 41.18
N ILE A 11 -49.13 -46.67 42.00
CA ILE A 11 -48.01 -46.45 42.93
C ILE A 11 -46.67 -46.98 42.35
N MET A 12 -46.70 -47.77 41.27
CA MET A 12 -45.49 -48.30 40.63
C MET A 12 -44.93 -47.40 39.50
N ALA A 13 -45.53 -46.23 39.27
CA ALA A 13 -45.05 -45.25 38.28
C ALA A 13 -44.29 -44.06 38.91
N PHE A 14 -44.20 -43.98 40.25
CA PHE A 14 -43.54 -42.87 40.95
C PHE A 14 -42.22 -43.25 41.65
N LEU A 15 -41.74 -44.49 41.45
CA LEU A 15 -40.46 -45.01 41.98
C LEU A 15 -39.37 -45.17 40.92
N LEU A 16 -39.54 -44.56 39.73
CA LEU A 16 -38.49 -44.47 38.71
C LEU A 16 -38.03 -43.02 38.51
N VAL A 17 -37.74 -42.34 39.61
CA VAL A 17 -36.74 -41.29 39.63
C VAL A 17 -35.54 -41.89 40.37
N VAL A 18 -34.33 -41.59 39.90
CA VAL A 18 -33.03 -41.87 40.54
C VAL A 18 -32.34 -43.20 40.16
N THR A 19 -31.94 -43.34 38.89
CA THR A 19 -30.61 -43.85 38.51
C THR A 19 -30.36 -43.50 37.05
N GLY A 20 -29.43 -42.59 36.77
CA GLY A 20 -29.08 -42.31 35.37
C GLY A 20 -28.47 -40.96 35.03
N CYS A 21 -28.25 -40.04 35.98
CA CYS A 21 -27.25 -38.98 35.78
C CYS A 21 -25.85 -39.55 36.04
N ALA A 22 -25.48 -40.59 35.29
CA ALA A 22 -24.09 -41.01 35.20
C ALA A 22 -23.42 -39.99 34.29
N ASN A 23 -22.71 -39.03 34.91
CA ASN A 23 -21.72 -38.14 34.33
C ASN A 23 -21.53 -38.24 32.81
N GLN A 24 -22.46 -37.71 32.04
CA GLN A 24 -22.07 -37.01 30.84
C GLN A 24 -21.43 -35.72 31.32
N SER A 25 -20.16 -35.82 31.73
CA SER A 25 -19.27 -34.71 31.47
C SER A 25 -19.50 -34.43 30.00
N LYS A 26 -20.10 -33.28 29.70
CA LYS A 26 -19.96 -32.67 28.40
C LYS A 26 -18.45 -32.53 28.22
N GLN A 27 -17.82 -33.59 27.71
CA GLN A 27 -16.62 -33.48 26.92
C GLN A 27 -17.12 -32.72 25.71
N SER A 28 -17.22 -31.40 25.92
CA SER A 28 -16.95 -30.44 24.89
C SER A 28 -15.68 -30.99 24.28
N SER A 29 -15.80 -31.57 23.08
CA SER A 29 -14.66 -31.76 22.20
C SER A 29 -13.82 -30.50 22.39
N PRO A 30 -12.52 -30.60 22.71
CA PRO A 30 -11.72 -29.41 22.84
C PRO A 30 -11.91 -28.68 21.52
N THR A 31 -12.71 -27.62 21.53
CA THR A 31 -12.77 -26.67 20.44
C THR A 31 -11.41 -26.06 20.55
N ASN A 32 -10.43 -26.67 19.88
CA ASN A 32 -9.08 -26.17 19.78
C ASN A 32 -9.25 -24.79 19.16
N LYS A 33 -9.38 -23.80 20.04
CA LYS A 33 -9.64 -22.43 19.65
C LYS A 33 -8.34 -21.99 19.03
N VAL A 34 -8.31 -21.98 17.70
CA VAL A 34 -7.16 -21.51 16.94
C VAL A 34 -6.85 -20.12 17.46
N GLU A 35 -5.67 -19.99 18.08
CA GLU A 35 -5.24 -18.76 18.70
C GLU A 35 -5.16 -17.66 17.64
N THR A 36 -5.44 -16.43 18.03
CA THR A 36 -5.43 -15.29 17.11
C THR A 36 -4.52 -14.21 17.65
N GLU A 37 -3.53 -13.80 16.87
CA GLU A 37 -2.48 -12.90 17.32
C GLU A 37 -2.16 -11.85 16.26
N LEU A 38 -1.71 -10.65 16.67
CA LEU A 38 -1.20 -9.64 15.73
C LEU A 38 0.17 -10.06 15.19
N TYR A 39 0.43 -9.80 13.91
CA TYR A 39 1.68 -10.22 13.26
C TYR A 39 2.95 -9.77 14.00
N ASN A 40 2.98 -8.52 14.49
CA ASN A 40 4.12 -7.98 15.24
C ASN A 40 4.26 -8.54 16.67
N LYS A 41 3.31 -9.34 17.14
CA LYS A 41 3.36 -10.01 18.45
C LYS A 41 3.77 -11.47 18.37
N LEU A 42 3.61 -12.10 17.21
CA LEU A 42 4.08 -13.46 16.94
C LEU A 42 5.55 -13.64 17.30
N SER A 43 5.92 -14.85 17.71
CA SER A 43 7.32 -15.25 17.83
C SER A 43 8.04 -15.15 16.48
N LYS A 44 9.37 -15.04 16.48
CA LYS A 44 10.15 -15.02 15.22
C LYS A 44 9.86 -16.26 14.36
N SER A 45 9.91 -17.45 14.97
CA SER A 45 9.61 -18.70 14.26
C SER A 45 8.21 -18.70 13.65
N SER A 46 7.20 -18.22 14.37
CA SER A 46 5.83 -18.16 13.84
C SER A 46 5.66 -17.12 12.73
N ARG A 47 6.47 -16.05 12.73
CA ARG A 47 6.50 -15.09 11.61
C ARG A 47 7.18 -15.68 10.38
N ASP A 48 8.17 -16.55 10.55
CA ASP A 48 8.85 -17.23 9.44
C ASP A 48 7.89 -18.17 8.69
N ASP A 49 6.81 -18.64 9.34
CA ASP A 49 5.71 -19.42 8.72
C ASP A 49 4.67 -18.56 7.98
N VAL A 50 4.83 -17.23 7.97
CA VAL A 50 3.95 -16.30 7.27
C VAL A 50 4.71 -15.66 6.12
N GLN A 51 4.30 -15.98 4.90
CA GLN A 51 5.00 -15.61 3.68
C GLN A 51 4.24 -14.52 2.92
N PHE A 52 4.98 -13.56 2.36
CA PHE A 52 4.42 -12.42 1.65
C PHE A 52 4.88 -12.44 0.19
N THR A 53 3.97 -12.08 -0.71
CA THR A 53 4.28 -11.81 -2.12
C THR A 53 3.71 -10.45 -2.50
N PHE A 54 4.57 -9.57 -2.98
CA PHE A 54 4.20 -8.25 -3.50
C PHE A 54 4.29 -8.29 -5.02
N LYS A 55 3.18 -8.03 -5.70
CA LYS A 55 3.12 -8.05 -7.16
C LYS A 55 2.80 -6.65 -7.68
N ARG A 56 3.70 -6.10 -8.48
CA ARG A 56 3.48 -4.80 -9.14
C ARG A 56 2.48 -4.98 -10.28
N GLN A 57 1.55 -4.04 -10.34
CA GLN A 57 0.61 -3.84 -11.44
C GLN A 57 0.96 -2.51 -12.07
N GLU A 58 1.32 -2.55 -13.34
CA GLU A 58 1.65 -1.35 -14.12
C GLU A 58 0.38 -0.54 -14.39
N GLY A 59 0.49 0.77 -14.29
CA GLY A 59 -0.58 1.68 -14.66
C GLY A 59 -0.58 1.92 -16.17
N THR A 60 -1.72 2.32 -16.74
CA THR A 60 -1.78 2.74 -18.15
C THR A 60 -1.06 4.07 -18.37
N ILE A 61 -0.93 4.89 -17.31
CA ILE A 61 -0.19 6.16 -17.30
C ILE A 61 0.67 6.26 -16.02
N LYS A 62 1.66 7.16 -16.06
CA LYS A 62 2.57 7.43 -14.94
C LYS A 62 1.80 7.76 -13.66
N GLY A 63 2.23 7.19 -12.52
CA GLY A 63 1.59 7.43 -11.23
C GLY A 63 0.31 6.63 -10.99
N GLN A 64 -0.05 5.70 -11.87
CA GLN A 64 -1.18 4.76 -11.65
C GLN A 64 -0.73 3.33 -11.34
N GLY A 65 0.56 3.13 -11.08
CA GLY A 65 1.06 1.85 -10.60
C GLY A 65 0.41 1.47 -9.27
N SER A 66 0.27 0.17 -9.03
CA SER A 66 -0.16 -0.35 -7.73
C SER A 66 0.58 -1.63 -7.38
N ILE A 67 0.51 -2.02 -6.11
CA ILE A 67 1.06 -3.29 -5.64
C ILE A 67 -0.05 -4.08 -4.97
N ASP A 68 -0.24 -5.31 -5.42
CA ASP A 68 -1.04 -6.31 -4.73
C ASP A 68 -0.18 -7.04 -3.70
N LEU A 69 -0.76 -7.35 -2.55
CA LEU A 69 -0.13 -8.16 -1.50
C LEU A 69 -0.87 -9.49 -1.34
N THR A 70 -0.16 -10.59 -1.46
CA THR A 70 -0.62 -11.92 -1.05
C THR A 70 0.06 -12.31 0.25
N ILE A 71 -0.74 -12.74 1.23
CA ILE A 71 -0.29 -13.23 2.54
C ILE A 71 -0.67 -14.69 2.63
N ASN A 72 0.32 -15.57 2.72
CA ASN A 72 0.15 -17.00 2.97
C ASN A 72 0.54 -17.31 4.41
N ASN A 73 -0.44 -17.62 5.25
CA ASN A 73 -0.24 -17.97 6.64
C ASN A 73 -0.19 -19.49 6.79
N GLN A 74 1.02 -20.04 6.91
CA GLN A 74 1.27 -21.46 7.13
C GLN A 74 1.49 -21.78 8.62
N SER A 75 1.28 -20.80 9.50
CA SER A 75 1.32 -21.02 10.94
C SER A 75 0.04 -21.70 11.43
N ASN A 76 0.12 -22.26 12.63
CA ASN A 76 -1.03 -22.85 13.33
C ASN A 76 -1.92 -21.82 14.06
N LYS A 77 -1.69 -20.52 13.85
CA LYS A 77 -2.48 -19.42 14.45
C LYS A 77 -3.19 -18.62 13.37
N ASN A 78 -4.31 -18.00 13.72
CA ASN A 78 -4.86 -16.91 12.92
C ASN A 78 -4.00 -15.67 13.15
N VAL A 79 -3.67 -14.94 12.08
CA VAL A 79 -2.81 -13.76 12.16
C VAL A 79 -3.59 -12.52 11.75
N LYS A 80 -3.52 -11.47 12.57
CA LYS A 80 -4.10 -10.16 12.32
C LYS A 80 -3.03 -9.19 11.82
N PHE A 81 -3.39 -8.44 10.78
CA PHE A 81 -2.61 -7.35 10.24
C PHE A 81 -3.44 -6.09 10.29
N ASP A 82 -2.85 -4.99 10.76
CA ASP A 82 -3.35 -3.67 10.40
C ASP A 82 -2.88 -3.35 9.00
N LEU A 83 -3.82 -3.11 8.08
CA LEU A 83 -3.46 -2.84 6.69
C LEU A 83 -2.74 -1.50 6.54
N GLY A 84 -2.89 -0.56 7.47
CA GLY A 84 -2.17 0.72 7.47
C GLY A 84 -0.70 0.59 7.86
N ASP A 85 -0.31 -0.55 8.46
CA ASP A 85 1.07 -0.78 8.89
C ASP A 85 1.99 -1.28 7.75
N PHE A 86 1.49 -1.54 6.54
CA PHE A 86 2.38 -1.96 5.44
C PHE A 86 3.11 -0.75 4.86
N VAL A 87 4.44 -0.83 4.79
CA VAL A 87 5.30 0.26 4.32
C VAL A 87 6.30 -0.29 3.31
N TYR A 88 6.61 0.50 2.29
CA TYR A 88 7.76 0.29 1.42
C TYR A 88 8.82 1.36 1.71
N LEU A 89 10.05 0.92 1.93
CA LEU A 89 11.21 1.79 2.16
C LEU A 89 12.13 1.71 0.94
N GLY A 90 12.23 2.79 0.17
CA GLY A 90 13.09 2.91 -1.01
C GLY A 90 13.65 4.33 -1.15
N ALA A 91 13.84 4.80 -2.39
CA ALA A 91 14.20 6.19 -2.67
C ALA A 91 13.20 7.14 -2.00
N ASP A 92 11.92 6.89 -2.25
CA ASP A 92 10.81 7.42 -1.46
C ASP A 92 10.15 6.29 -0.65
N SER A 93 9.51 6.68 0.45
CA SER A 93 8.70 5.76 1.24
C SER A 93 7.27 5.74 0.71
N LEU A 94 6.66 4.55 0.66
CA LEU A 94 5.23 4.41 0.38
C LEU A 94 4.52 3.87 1.62
N GLU A 95 3.43 4.54 1.97
CA GLU A 95 2.49 4.07 2.98
C GLU A 95 1.35 3.30 2.31
N SER A 96 0.80 2.33 3.03
CA SER A 96 -0.35 1.57 2.58
C SER A 96 -1.54 2.49 2.29
N SER A 97 -2.19 2.25 1.15
CA SER A 97 -3.44 2.91 0.77
C SER A 97 -4.67 2.19 1.34
N LYS A 98 -4.47 1.25 2.26
CA LYS A 98 -5.52 0.47 2.93
C LYS A 98 -5.38 0.63 4.44
N SER A 99 -6.50 0.55 5.14
CA SER A 99 -6.57 0.63 6.60
C SER A 99 -7.44 -0.48 7.19
N GLY A 100 -7.37 -0.63 8.51
CA GLY A 100 -8.20 -1.55 9.26
C GLY A 100 -7.58 -2.94 9.43
N ILE A 101 -8.21 -3.76 10.29
CA ILE A 101 -7.67 -5.06 10.66
C ILE A 101 -8.14 -6.16 9.71
N LYS A 102 -7.19 -6.85 9.07
CA LYS A 102 -7.43 -8.07 8.31
C LYS A 102 -6.95 -9.30 9.08
N THR A 103 -7.80 -10.31 9.21
CA THR A 103 -7.42 -11.61 9.79
C THR A 103 -7.18 -12.62 8.67
N VAL A 104 -6.02 -13.26 8.67
CA VAL A 104 -5.66 -14.41 7.83
C VAL A 104 -5.74 -15.65 8.72
N LYS A 105 -6.60 -16.61 8.39
CA LYS A 105 -6.74 -17.82 9.20
C LYS A 105 -5.49 -18.71 9.07
N ALA A 106 -5.26 -19.58 10.04
CA ALA A 106 -4.24 -20.63 9.95
C ALA A 106 -4.43 -21.46 8.66
N ASP A 107 -3.32 -21.82 8.01
CA ASP A 107 -3.27 -22.56 6.75
C ASP A 107 -4.14 -21.96 5.63
N LYS A 108 -4.22 -20.62 5.59
CA LYS A 108 -4.95 -19.88 4.55
C LYS A 108 -4.10 -18.81 3.92
N GLU A 109 -4.44 -18.56 2.66
CA GLU A 109 -3.91 -17.48 1.85
C GLU A 109 -5.00 -16.45 1.58
N ILE A 110 -4.63 -15.17 1.57
CA ILE A 110 -5.48 -14.09 1.07
C ILE A 110 -4.68 -13.17 0.15
N THR A 111 -5.38 -12.50 -0.77
CA THR A 111 -4.82 -11.43 -1.58
C THR A 111 -5.56 -10.12 -1.28
N ILE A 112 -4.78 -9.08 -1.00
CA ILE A 112 -5.22 -7.71 -0.79
C ILE A 112 -4.77 -6.93 -2.02
N LYS A 113 -5.73 -6.51 -2.84
CA LYS A 113 -5.44 -5.75 -4.04
C LYS A 113 -5.08 -4.31 -3.72
N SER A 114 -4.07 -3.81 -4.41
CA SER A 114 -3.59 -2.44 -4.32
C SER A 114 -3.38 -1.99 -2.87
N ILE A 115 -2.54 -2.74 -2.14
CA ILE A 115 -2.09 -2.36 -0.79
C ILE A 115 -1.33 -1.03 -0.85
N PHE A 116 -0.58 -0.80 -1.94
CA PHE A 116 -0.01 0.49 -2.30
C PHE A 116 -0.65 0.94 -3.64
N LYS A 117 -0.94 2.23 -3.78
CA LYS A 117 -1.57 2.85 -4.96
C LYS A 117 -0.90 4.16 -5.34
N ASN A 118 -1.25 4.65 -6.53
CA ASN A 118 -0.79 5.91 -7.09
C ASN A 118 0.73 5.98 -7.18
N ILE A 119 1.34 4.87 -7.59
CA ILE A 119 2.78 4.70 -7.54
C ILE A 119 3.38 5.16 -8.87
N ASP A 120 4.34 6.09 -8.80
CA ASP A 120 5.26 6.32 -9.90
C ASP A 120 6.27 5.17 -9.95
N GLU A 121 6.34 4.47 -11.07
CA GLU A 121 7.16 3.26 -11.20
C GLU A 121 8.66 3.54 -11.09
N THR A 122 9.08 4.80 -11.24
CA THR A 122 10.46 5.25 -11.05
C THR A 122 10.99 4.92 -9.65
N ILE A 123 10.13 4.88 -8.62
CA ILE A 123 10.48 4.53 -7.24
C ILE A 123 11.05 3.10 -7.09
N PHE A 124 10.85 2.27 -8.11
CA PHE A 124 11.33 0.89 -8.16
C PHE A 124 12.59 0.72 -9.01
N SER A 125 13.23 1.82 -9.42
CA SER A 125 14.53 1.79 -10.11
C SER A 125 15.66 1.49 -9.13
N ASP A 126 15.49 1.91 -7.88
CA ASP A 126 16.45 1.70 -6.79
C ASP A 126 16.08 0.52 -5.90
N PRO A 127 17.07 -0.04 -5.15
CA PRO A 127 16.79 -1.05 -4.14
C PRO A 127 15.76 -0.58 -3.10
N GLY A 128 14.83 -1.47 -2.75
CA GLY A 128 13.80 -1.19 -1.76
C GLY A 128 13.49 -2.36 -0.84
N LEU A 129 12.69 -2.11 0.19
CA LEU A 129 12.33 -3.07 1.23
C LEU A 129 10.87 -2.90 1.64
N PHE A 130 10.07 -3.95 1.45
CA PHE A 130 8.73 -4.05 2.03
C PHE A 130 8.81 -4.45 3.50
N CYS A 131 8.05 -3.75 4.34
CA CYS A 131 8.05 -3.87 5.80
C CYS A 131 6.62 -3.91 6.37
N TYR A 132 6.49 -4.45 7.58
CA TYR A 132 5.33 -4.24 8.45
C TYR A 132 5.73 -3.31 9.61
N LYS A 133 5.07 -2.17 9.76
CA LYS A 133 5.38 -1.04 10.65
C LYS A 133 6.70 -0.34 10.36
N ASN A 134 7.80 -1.09 10.31
CA ASN A 134 9.15 -0.57 10.13
C ASN A 134 10.13 -1.71 9.73
N ASP A 135 11.39 -1.35 9.57
CA ASP A 135 12.43 -2.28 9.13
C ASP A 135 12.73 -3.41 10.13
N SER A 136 12.21 -3.40 11.37
CA SER A 136 12.35 -4.53 12.30
C SER A 136 11.49 -5.73 11.88
N PHE A 137 10.48 -5.54 11.02
CA PHE A 137 9.65 -6.60 10.45
C PHE A 137 9.74 -6.58 8.92
N LYS A 138 10.94 -6.89 8.42
CA LYS A 138 11.24 -7.03 6.99
C LYS A 138 10.38 -8.13 6.36
N LEU A 139 9.77 -7.84 5.21
CA LEU A 139 8.85 -8.76 4.53
C LEU A 139 9.39 -9.27 3.20
N ALA A 140 10.02 -8.41 2.38
CA ALA A 140 10.72 -8.78 1.13
C ALA A 140 11.57 -7.60 0.64
N TYR A 141 12.73 -7.87 0.03
CA TYR A 141 13.41 -6.85 -0.78
C TYR A 141 12.68 -6.66 -2.11
N LEU A 142 12.79 -5.47 -2.70
CA LEU A 142 12.30 -5.21 -4.05
C LEU A 142 13.04 -6.12 -5.05
N ASP A 143 12.26 -6.84 -5.85
CA ASP A 143 12.74 -7.67 -6.95
C ASP A 143 11.77 -7.58 -8.13
N ARG A 144 12.20 -6.85 -9.16
CA ARG A 144 11.52 -6.71 -10.46
C ARG A 144 10.00 -6.54 -10.26
N LYS A 145 9.17 -7.29 -11.01
CA LYS A 145 7.71 -7.24 -10.97
C LYS A 145 7.09 -7.98 -9.79
N THR A 146 7.83 -8.86 -9.11
CA THR A 146 7.29 -9.68 -8.02
C THR A 146 8.35 -9.95 -6.96
N SER A 147 8.10 -9.42 -5.76
CA SER A 147 8.98 -9.56 -4.59
C SER A 147 8.39 -10.56 -3.60
N LYS A 148 9.22 -11.40 -3.01
CA LYS A 148 8.77 -12.51 -2.14
C LYS A 148 9.66 -12.63 -0.90
N SER A 149 9.08 -13.07 0.20
CA SER A 149 9.78 -13.17 1.49
C SER A 149 11.02 -14.07 1.49
N ASN A 150 11.09 -15.06 0.61
CA ASN A 150 12.27 -15.91 0.48
C ASN A 150 13.53 -15.15 0.01
N ASN A 151 13.39 -13.94 -0.55
CA ASN A 151 14.55 -13.12 -0.92
C ASN A 151 15.20 -12.39 0.28
N LEU A 152 14.60 -12.44 1.48
CA LEU A 152 15.19 -11.82 2.68
C LEU A 152 16.51 -12.48 3.10
N SER A 153 16.72 -13.75 2.75
CA SER A 153 17.96 -14.50 2.99
C SER A 153 19.02 -14.28 1.92
N ASP A 154 18.67 -13.63 0.79
CA ASP A 154 19.59 -13.37 -0.29
C ASP A 154 20.60 -12.27 0.09
N SER A 155 21.89 -12.64 0.07
CA SER A 155 22.97 -11.74 0.46
C SER A 155 23.17 -10.57 -0.49
N GLU A 156 22.88 -10.72 -1.78
CA GLU A 156 23.01 -9.64 -2.74
C GLU A 156 21.94 -8.58 -2.54
N PHE A 157 20.66 -8.98 -2.43
CA PHE A 157 19.57 -8.04 -2.18
C PHE A 157 19.81 -7.26 -0.88
N LYS A 158 20.27 -7.95 0.18
CA LYS A 158 20.65 -7.33 1.44
C LYS A 158 21.81 -6.34 1.30
N LYS A 159 22.86 -6.68 0.54
CA LYS A 159 24.02 -5.80 0.31
C LYS A 159 23.61 -4.56 -0.49
N LYS A 160 22.87 -4.75 -1.59
CA LYS A 160 22.37 -3.67 -2.46
C LYS A 160 21.51 -2.68 -1.69
N TYR A 161 20.51 -3.17 -0.93
CA TYR A 161 19.64 -2.32 -0.12
C TYR A 161 20.41 -1.54 0.96
N ARG A 162 21.33 -2.19 1.68
CA ARG A 162 22.15 -1.51 2.70
C ARG A 162 23.05 -0.43 2.12
N HIS A 163 23.70 -0.72 0.99
CA HIS A 163 24.56 0.24 0.32
C HIS A 163 23.77 1.46 -0.15
N PHE A 164 22.61 1.23 -0.78
CA PHE A 164 21.71 2.29 -1.20
C PHE A 164 21.25 3.17 -0.01
N MET A 165 20.73 2.56 1.05
CA MET A 165 20.25 3.30 2.23
C MET A 165 21.34 4.12 2.92
N ALA A 166 22.61 3.70 2.85
CA ALA A 166 23.73 4.43 3.44
C ALA A 166 24.11 5.71 2.66
N HIS A 167 23.75 5.80 1.38
CA HIS A 167 24.10 6.92 0.49
C HIS A 167 22.87 7.64 -0.08
N LYS A 168 21.67 7.34 0.44
CA LYS A 168 20.40 7.85 -0.10
C LYS A 168 20.32 9.38 -0.11
N ASP A 169 20.98 10.03 0.86
CA ASP A 169 20.95 11.49 1.03
C ASP A 169 22.11 12.21 0.30
N ASP A 170 23.12 11.47 -0.18
CA ASP A 170 24.32 12.01 -0.83
C ASP A 170 24.08 12.39 -2.30
N VAL A 171 22.91 12.01 -2.86
CA VAL A 171 22.52 12.23 -4.26
C VAL A 171 22.08 13.68 -4.55
N THR A 172 22.03 14.56 -3.54
CA THR A 172 21.62 15.98 -3.72
C THR A 172 22.75 16.97 -3.96
N THR A 173 24.00 16.53 -4.06
CA THR A 173 25.12 17.39 -4.46
C THR A 173 25.91 16.74 -5.59
N ASN A 174 25.94 17.41 -6.74
CA ASN A 174 26.72 17.08 -7.94
C ASN A 174 27.87 16.09 -7.69
N SER A 175 27.81 14.92 -8.31
CA SER A 175 29.02 14.22 -8.72
C SER A 175 28.78 13.51 -10.03
N ASP A 176 29.49 14.04 -11.02
CA ASP A 176 29.89 13.36 -12.23
C ASP A 176 30.27 11.90 -11.94
N SER A 177 30.05 11.09 -12.97
CA SER A 177 30.52 9.72 -13.11
C SER A 177 31.76 9.38 -12.27
N SER A 178 31.61 8.44 -11.34
CA SER A 178 32.73 7.58 -10.98
C SER A 178 32.48 6.21 -11.62
N SER A 179 33.21 5.97 -12.70
CA SER A 179 33.49 4.64 -13.21
C SER A 179 34.03 3.78 -12.07
N VAL A 180 33.52 2.55 -11.99
CA VAL A 180 34.10 1.51 -11.16
C VAL A 180 35.37 1.04 -11.87
N ASP A 181 36.52 1.56 -11.46
CA ASP A 181 37.80 0.92 -11.74
C ASP A 181 38.17 0.01 -10.57
N ASP A 182 37.87 -1.27 -10.74
CA ASP A 182 38.59 -2.34 -10.10
C ASP A 182 39.91 -2.52 -10.85
N ASN A 183 41.05 -2.17 -10.26
CA ASN A 183 42.22 -3.03 -10.44
C ASN A 183 43.28 -2.91 -9.34
N SER A 184 43.75 -4.08 -8.94
CA SER A 184 44.94 -4.29 -8.12
C SER A 184 46.21 -3.98 -8.89
N ASP A 185 47.22 -3.54 -8.15
CA ASP A 185 48.65 -3.85 -8.29
C ASP A 185 49.36 -3.65 -9.64
N ASN A 186 50.32 -2.73 -9.58
CA ASN A 186 51.75 -2.91 -9.88
C ASN A 186 52.37 -2.06 -11.00
N ALA A 187 53.62 -1.69 -10.74
CA ALA A 187 54.45 -0.68 -11.38
C ALA A 187 54.79 -0.88 -12.87
N SER A 188 54.84 0.22 -13.63
CA SER A 188 56.06 0.69 -14.32
C SER A 188 55.79 1.93 -15.18
N ASN A 189 56.81 2.79 -15.24
CA ASN A 189 57.02 3.88 -16.19
C ASN A 189 56.59 3.53 -17.63
N ASP A 190 55.99 4.47 -18.35
CA ASP A 190 56.77 5.28 -19.29
C ASP A 190 55.98 6.47 -19.85
N ASN A 191 56.77 7.48 -20.14
CA ASN A 191 56.46 8.81 -20.64
C ASN A 191 56.32 8.75 -22.16
N ASP A 192 55.28 9.29 -22.79
CA ASP A 192 55.49 9.95 -24.08
C ASP A 192 54.38 10.92 -24.51
N ASN A 193 54.86 11.95 -25.17
CA ASN A 193 54.25 13.20 -25.60
C ASN A 193 53.87 13.13 -27.10
N SER A 194 53.25 14.21 -27.60
CA SER A 194 53.10 14.62 -29.03
C SER A 194 51.74 14.25 -29.66
N THR A 195 50.81 15.22 -29.82
CA THR A 195 50.49 16.04 -31.04
C THR A 195 50.10 15.19 -32.27
N THR A 196 49.04 15.47 -33.06
CA THR A 196 48.67 16.70 -33.78
C THR A 196 47.23 16.62 -34.36
N THR A 197 46.58 17.79 -34.39
CA THR A 197 45.63 18.41 -35.35
C THR A 197 45.35 17.78 -36.73
N ASN A 198 44.09 17.95 -37.19
CA ASN A 198 43.57 18.36 -38.55
C ASN A 198 42.03 18.59 -38.38
N ASP A 199 41.42 19.79 -38.51
CA ASP A 199 41.04 20.58 -39.71
C ASP A 199 40.16 19.78 -40.72
N ASP A 200 38.99 20.16 -41.26
CA ASP A 200 38.34 21.46 -41.58
C ASP A 200 36.82 21.33 -41.92
N ASP A 201 36.09 22.45 -41.76
CA ASP A 201 35.00 23.08 -42.56
C ASP A 201 33.62 22.44 -42.95
N LYS A 202 32.55 22.97 -42.30
CA LYS A 202 31.45 23.89 -42.75
C LYS A 202 30.57 23.69 -44.03
N ALA A 203 29.25 23.94 -43.81
CA ALA A 203 28.14 24.45 -44.68
C ALA A 203 27.03 23.42 -45.02
N ASP A 204 25.81 23.49 -44.45
CA ASP A 204 24.63 24.38 -44.70
C ASP A 204 23.64 23.81 -45.76
N ALA A 205 22.41 23.48 -45.33
CA ALA A 205 21.12 23.88 -45.95
C ALA A 205 19.90 22.98 -45.57
N SER A 206 18.90 23.64 -44.98
CA SER A 206 17.42 23.55 -45.13
C SER A 206 16.61 22.24 -44.96
N VAL A 207 15.78 22.24 -43.90
CA VAL A 207 14.28 22.21 -43.86
C VAL A 207 13.52 21.37 -44.91
N ASP A 208 12.77 20.35 -44.46
CA ASP A 208 11.30 20.31 -44.55
C ASP A 208 10.68 19.24 -43.61
N SER A 209 9.38 19.41 -43.38
CA SER A 209 8.55 19.21 -42.22
C SER A 209 7.86 17.85 -42.18
N SER A 210 7.47 17.43 -40.98
CA SER A 210 6.24 16.67 -40.77
C SER A 210 5.71 16.92 -39.35
N ASN A 211 4.60 17.66 -39.30
CA ASN A 211 3.78 17.92 -38.13
C ASN A 211 3.15 16.61 -37.60
N ASP A 212 3.06 16.50 -36.27
CA ASP A 212 1.81 16.13 -35.60
C ASP A 212 1.86 16.64 -34.15
N ASP A 213 1.47 17.90 -34.01
CA ASP A 213 1.12 18.54 -32.75
C ASP A 213 -0.16 17.91 -32.18
N LYS A 214 -0.08 17.37 -30.97
CA LYS A 214 -1.25 17.19 -30.11
C LYS A 214 -1.03 17.91 -28.78
N SER A 215 -1.08 19.23 -28.88
CA SER A 215 -1.30 20.16 -27.77
C SER A 215 -2.52 19.71 -26.95
N ASN A 216 -2.29 19.32 -25.70
CA ASN A 216 -3.38 19.10 -24.74
C ASN A 216 -3.69 20.44 -24.08
N SER A 217 -4.75 21.08 -24.59
CA SER A 217 -5.34 22.33 -24.10
C SER A 217 -5.39 22.40 -22.57
N GLY A 218 -4.75 23.42 -22.01
CA GLY A 218 -4.98 23.87 -20.63
C GLY A 218 -6.41 24.41 -20.51
N ASN A 219 -7.32 23.61 -19.98
CA ASN A 219 -8.61 24.13 -19.57
C ASN A 219 -8.45 24.76 -18.20
N ALA A 220 -8.37 26.09 -18.18
CA ALA A 220 -8.46 26.87 -16.95
C ALA A 220 -9.79 26.55 -16.24
N ILE A 221 -9.72 26.27 -14.94
CA ILE A 221 -10.88 26.00 -14.07
C ILE A 221 -11.43 27.34 -13.59
N ASN A 222 -12.67 27.66 -13.97
CA ASN A 222 -13.30 28.97 -13.74
C ASN A 222 -14.51 28.91 -12.79
N SER A 223 -14.87 27.74 -12.28
CA SER A 223 -16.00 27.59 -11.34
C SER A 223 -15.78 26.45 -10.34
N GLY A 224 -16.55 26.50 -9.24
CA GLY A 224 -16.59 25.42 -8.25
C GLY A 224 -17.14 24.11 -8.83
N GLU A 225 -18.10 24.19 -9.75
CA GLU A 225 -18.61 23.04 -10.51
C GLU A 225 -17.53 22.37 -11.35
N GLU A 226 -16.73 23.15 -12.10
CA GLU A 226 -15.63 22.63 -12.90
C GLU A 226 -14.55 22.01 -12.01
N ALA A 227 -14.24 22.65 -10.88
CA ALA A 227 -13.31 22.11 -9.88
C ALA A 227 -13.82 20.77 -9.30
N LYS A 228 -15.12 20.70 -8.98
CA LYS A 228 -15.77 19.48 -8.49
C LYS A 228 -15.72 18.37 -9.54
N ALA A 229 -16.09 18.67 -10.78
CA ALA A 229 -16.06 17.71 -11.88
C ALA A 229 -14.64 17.22 -12.16
N LEU A 230 -13.64 18.11 -12.07
CA LEU A 230 -12.23 17.74 -12.19
C LEU A 230 -11.82 16.76 -11.09
N VAL A 231 -12.13 17.05 -9.83
CA VAL A 231 -11.84 16.16 -8.70
C VAL A 231 -12.58 14.83 -8.85
N GLU A 232 -13.86 14.83 -9.20
CA GLU A 232 -14.64 13.61 -9.43
C GLU A 232 -14.07 12.78 -10.59
N SER A 233 -13.58 13.43 -11.66
CA SER A 233 -12.91 12.73 -12.77
C SER A 233 -11.57 12.09 -12.35
N GLN A 234 -10.85 12.70 -11.40
CA GLN A 234 -9.55 12.23 -10.91
C GLN A 234 -9.67 11.17 -9.81
N GLN A 235 -10.67 11.31 -8.94
CA GLN A 235 -10.86 10.46 -7.76
C GLN A 235 -11.89 9.35 -8.00
N GLY A 236 -12.66 9.44 -9.08
CA GLY A 236 -13.78 8.56 -9.41
C GLY A 236 -15.12 9.13 -8.90
N PRO A 237 -16.24 8.64 -9.48
CA PRO A 237 -17.58 9.05 -9.06
C PRO A 237 -17.80 8.73 -7.58
N ALA A 238 -18.63 9.53 -6.93
CA ALA A 238 -19.01 9.26 -5.55
C ALA A 238 -19.81 7.93 -5.47
N ASP A 239 -19.55 7.13 -4.44
CA ASP A 239 -20.34 5.93 -4.16
C ASP A 239 -21.80 6.30 -3.80
N GLU A 240 -22.73 5.34 -3.78
CA GLU A 240 -24.18 5.57 -3.57
C GLU A 240 -24.54 6.33 -2.27
N SER A 241 -23.66 6.37 -1.28
CA SER A 241 -23.84 7.08 0.00
C SER A 241 -22.98 8.35 0.13
N GLN A 242 -22.26 8.71 -0.93
CA GLN A 242 -21.32 9.81 -0.97
C GLN A 242 -21.74 10.86 -1.99
N TYR A 243 -21.26 12.09 -1.81
CA TYR A 243 -21.42 13.14 -2.80
C TYR A 243 -20.27 14.14 -2.73
N TYR A 244 -19.80 14.58 -3.90
CA TYR A 244 -18.91 15.72 -3.99
C TYR A 244 -19.70 17.03 -3.87
N THR A 245 -19.13 17.98 -3.16
CA THR A 245 -19.55 19.38 -3.14
C THR A 245 -18.33 20.29 -3.18
N TYR A 246 -18.54 21.57 -3.37
CA TYR A 246 -17.49 22.58 -3.24
C TYR A 246 -17.95 23.67 -2.26
N MET A 247 -16.99 24.30 -1.59
CA MET A 247 -17.26 25.48 -0.76
C MET A 247 -17.35 26.71 -1.66
N GLU A 248 -18.33 27.56 -1.41
CA GLU A 248 -18.61 28.71 -2.26
C GLU A 248 -17.42 29.69 -2.33
N GLY A 249 -17.13 30.18 -3.53
CA GLY A 249 -16.03 31.10 -3.80
C GLY A 249 -14.66 30.44 -3.89
N MET A 250 -13.65 31.29 -4.11
CA MET A 250 -12.24 30.87 -4.09
C MET A 250 -11.59 31.30 -2.77
N TRP A 251 -10.80 30.41 -2.21
CA TRP A 251 -10.12 30.56 -0.94
C TRP A 251 -8.67 30.97 -1.16
N ASP A 252 -8.14 31.79 -0.26
CA ASP A 252 -6.73 32.19 -0.28
C ASP A 252 -5.85 31.02 0.18
N THR A 253 -4.71 30.86 -0.48
CA THR A 253 -3.67 29.88 -0.15
C THR A 253 -2.30 30.52 -0.32
N SER A 254 -1.24 29.83 0.12
CA SER A 254 0.14 30.22 -0.15
C SER A 254 0.49 30.34 -1.64
N ASN A 255 -0.25 29.65 -2.52
CA ASN A 255 0.00 29.64 -3.97
C ASN A 255 -1.06 30.41 -4.76
N GLY A 256 -1.84 31.26 -4.09
CA GLY A 256 -2.89 32.07 -4.72
C GLY A 256 -4.30 31.58 -4.40
N LYS A 257 -5.28 31.95 -5.22
CA LYS A 257 -6.68 31.59 -5.00
C LYS A 257 -6.99 30.20 -5.55
N ALA A 258 -7.74 29.40 -4.80
CA ALA A 258 -8.15 28.05 -5.21
C ALA A 258 -9.60 27.73 -4.81
N TYR A 259 -10.23 26.83 -5.54
CA TYR A 259 -11.51 26.23 -5.16
C TYR A 259 -11.29 25.12 -4.13
N TRP A 260 -12.27 24.93 -3.24
CA TRP A 260 -12.22 23.87 -2.24
C TRP A 260 -13.32 22.84 -2.49
N VAL A 261 -12.92 21.64 -2.90
CA VAL A 261 -13.82 20.52 -3.15
C VAL A 261 -13.76 19.54 -1.99
N VAL A 262 -14.92 19.00 -1.59
CA VAL A 262 -15.04 18.09 -0.45
C VAL A 262 -15.92 16.91 -0.84
N LEU A 263 -15.51 15.70 -0.45
CA LEU A 263 -16.33 14.49 -0.54
C LEU A 263 -16.92 14.20 0.83
N PHE A 264 -18.24 14.09 0.88
CA PHE A 264 -18.99 13.74 2.08
C PHE A 264 -19.61 12.36 1.94
N GLN A 265 -19.79 11.68 3.07
CA GLN A 265 -20.64 10.49 3.20
C GLN A 265 -21.79 10.80 4.14
N HIS A 266 -23.00 10.37 3.77
CA HIS A 266 -24.16 10.45 4.65
C HIS A 266 -23.91 9.61 5.91
N ASN A 267 -24.14 10.22 7.07
CA ASN A 267 -23.99 9.54 8.36
C ASN A 267 -25.37 9.05 8.83
N PRO A 268 -25.61 7.74 8.95
CA PRO A 268 -26.89 7.24 9.43
C PRO A 268 -27.15 7.58 10.91
N ASP A 269 -26.09 7.89 11.67
CA ASP A 269 -26.15 8.14 13.11
C ASP A 269 -26.10 9.65 13.45
N SER A 270 -26.01 10.54 12.45
CA SER A 270 -25.95 12.00 12.65
C SER A 270 -26.52 12.76 11.46
N GLU A 271 -27.21 13.87 11.72
CA GLU A 271 -27.63 14.79 10.65
C GLU A 271 -26.44 15.50 9.96
N LEU A 272 -25.24 15.45 10.55
CA LEU A 272 -24.03 16.02 9.96
C LEU A 272 -23.28 14.99 9.12
N PRO A 273 -22.97 15.30 7.84
CA PRO A 273 -22.24 14.40 6.97
C PRO A 273 -20.79 14.23 7.42
N MET A 274 -20.23 13.03 7.22
CA MET A 274 -18.82 12.75 7.51
C MET A 274 -17.94 13.15 6.32
N ARG A 275 -16.89 13.94 6.57
CA ARG A 275 -15.92 14.32 5.55
C ARG A 275 -15.01 13.13 5.22
N MET A 276 -15.07 12.67 3.98
CA MET A 276 -14.28 11.54 3.47
C MET A 276 -13.02 11.99 2.74
N GLY A 277 -13.06 13.19 2.14
CA GLY A 277 -11.92 13.77 1.43
C GLY A 277 -12.09 15.27 1.22
N ALA A 278 -10.97 15.96 1.00
CA ALA A 278 -10.93 17.37 0.65
C ALA A 278 -9.81 17.60 -0.36
N TRP A 279 -10.02 18.53 -1.27
CA TRP A 279 -9.07 18.91 -2.31
C TRP A 279 -9.09 20.41 -2.55
N THR A 280 -7.91 20.96 -2.77
CA THR A 280 -7.68 22.34 -3.19
C THR A 280 -7.39 22.34 -4.68
N VAL A 281 -8.22 23.03 -5.46
CA VAL A 281 -8.16 23.03 -6.93
C VAL A 281 -7.84 24.43 -7.43
N TYR A 282 -6.70 24.60 -8.09
CA TYR A 282 -6.27 25.88 -8.63
C TYR A 282 -6.85 26.11 -10.04
N PRO A 283 -6.98 27.38 -10.48
CA PRO A 283 -7.47 27.71 -11.81
C PRO A 283 -6.66 27.12 -12.97
N ASP A 284 -5.40 26.73 -12.74
CA ASP A 284 -4.57 26.06 -13.74
C ASP A 284 -4.86 24.56 -13.87
N GLY A 285 -5.81 24.03 -13.09
CA GLY A 285 -6.17 22.61 -13.06
C GLY A 285 -5.35 21.78 -12.06
N THR A 286 -4.44 22.40 -11.30
CA THR A 286 -3.71 21.71 -10.24
C THR A 286 -4.65 21.30 -9.11
N VAL A 287 -4.60 20.04 -8.70
CA VAL A 287 -5.40 19.49 -7.59
C VAL A 287 -4.47 18.99 -6.50
N LEU A 288 -4.57 19.58 -5.32
CA LEU A 288 -3.85 19.16 -4.11
C LEU A 288 -4.82 18.52 -3.13
N SER A 289 -4.38 17.48 -2.41
CA SER A 289 -5.18 16.91 -1.33
C SER A 289 -5.15 17.83 -0.11
N GLY A 290 -6.28 17.95 0.57
CA GLY A 290 -6.46 18.80 1.73
C GLY A 290 -7.29 20.05 1.45
N GLN A 291 -7.65 20.73 2.54
CA GLN A 291 -8.33 22.02 2.49
C GLN A 291 -7.33 23.14 2.15
N PRO A 292 -7.80 24.28 1.59
CA PRO A 292 -6.99 25.48 1.48
C PRO A 292 -6.40 25.84 2.84
N THR A 293 -5.08 25.82 2.95
CA THR A 293 -4.38 26.28 4.15
C THR A 293 -4.09 27.76 3.98
N ASP A 294 -4.63 28.58 4.90
CA ASP A 294 -4.29 30.00 4.98
C ASP A 294 -2.78 30.17 5.17
N ILE A 295 -2.26 31.26 4.58
CA ILE A 295 -0.97 31.81 4.98
C ILE A 295 -1.13 32.27 6.41
N ASP A 296 -0.51 31.56 7.36
CA ASP A 296 -0.25 32.12 8.70
C ASP A 296 0.46 33.46 8.49
N LYS A 297 -0.22 34.56 8.87
CA LYS A 297 0.36 35.90 8.98
C LYS A 297 1.29 36.00 10.18
#